data_AF-A0A955RC94-F1
#
_entry.id   AF-A0A955RC94-F1
#
_cell.length_a   1.000
_cell.length_b   1.000
_cell.length_c   1.000
_cell.angle_alpha   90.00
_cell.angle_beta   90.00
_cell.angle_gamma   90.00
#
_symmetry.space_group_name_H-M   'P 1'
#
loop_
_entity.id
_entity.type
_entity.pdbx_description
1 polymer ?
#
loop_
_entity_poly.entity_id
_entity_poly.type
_entity_poly.pdbx_seq_one_letter_code
_entity_poly.pdbx_strand_id
1 'polypeptide(L)'
;MIRKLTLFVGAVAVAGTSLFVATDADAYVLLTPNRKWYQTPVLLEFNSLAPETSITDGEYGRTAIADAIFDNVNGWNGAGAGQLIDATIVPRNAVMGDGRPTIQFNDPHNYCTGACLAVTMTGYWHNRNGLEEIDDADIYFDTGTRFTSENEDPNPNQCSWNEYYIEGIVQHEVGHLLGLDHSNNGQATMYYAVGMCDNTMDEIANDDQNGINALY
;
A
#
# COMPACT_ATOMS: atom_id res chain seq x y z
N MET A 1 -25.34 -75.77 -31.65
CA MET A 1 -26.14 -74.91 -30.75
C MET A 1 -25.16 -73.96 -30.06
N ILE A 2 -24.90 -72.79 -30.65
CA ILE A 2 -23.86 -71.84 -30.22
C ILE A 2 -24.58 -70.54 -29.81
N ARG A 3 -24.39 -70.12 -28.55
CA ARG A 3 -25.03 -68.96 -27.92
C ARG A 3 -24.48 -67.65 -28.50
N LYS A 4 -25.37 -66.74 -28.88
CA LYS A 4 -25.04 -65.36 -29.26
C LYS A 4 -24.69 -64.54 -28.02
N LEU A 5 -23.54 -63.86 -28.08
CA LEU A 5 -23.05 -62.91 -27.08
C LEU A 5 -23.39 -61.49 -27.56
N THR A 6 -24.16 -60.74 -26.76
CA THR A 6 -24.55 -59.35 -27.05
C THR A 6 -23.50 -58.40 -26.44
N LEU A 7 -22.87 -57.58 -27.29
CA LEU A 7 -21.90 -56.57 -26.88
C LEU A 7 -22.63 -55.24 -26.64
N PHE A 8 -22.55 -54.69 -25.42
CA PHE A 8 -22.99 -53.33 -25.12
C PHE A 8 -21.80 -52.38 -25.25
N VAL A 9 -21.91 -51.37 -26.11
CA VAL A 9 -20.98 -50.24 -26.19
C VAL A 9 -21.58 -49.09 -25.38
N GLY A 10 -20.94 -48.76 -24.25
CA GLY A 10 -21.27 -47.58 -23.45
C GLY A 10 -20.54 -46.36 -24.00
N ALA A 11 -21.29 -45.30 -24.31
CA ALA A 11 -20.74 -43.98 -24.60
C ALA A 11 -20.41 -43.26 -23.30
N VAL A 12 -19.16 -42.81 -23.12
CA VAL A 12 -18.75 -41.95 -22.02
C VAL A 12 -18.95 -40.50 -22.46
N ALA A 13 -19.84 -39.77 -21.79
CA ALA A 13 -19.99 -38.33 -21.96
C ALA A 13 -19.02 -37.61 -21.00
N VAL A 14 -18.08 -36.84 -21.56
CA VAL A 14 -17.22 -35.94 -20.79
C VAL A 14 -17.98 -34.63 -20.61
N ALA A 15 -18.47 -34.37 -19.41
CA ALA A 15 -19.03 -33.07 -19.05
C ALA A 15 -17.88 -32.10 -18.78
N GLY A 16 -17.65 -31.14 -19.68
CA GLY A 16 -16.73 -30.04 -19.46
C GLY A 16 -17.37 -29.01 -18.53
N THR A 17 -16.89 -28.93 -17.28
CA THR A 17 -17.15 -27.81 -16.39
C THR A 17 -16.29 -26.62 -16.83
N SER A 18 -16.92 -25.62 -17.45
CA SER A 18 -16.31 -24.30 -17.63
C SER A 18 -16.19 -23.63 -16.26
N LEU A 19 -14.96 -23.54 -15.72
CA LEU A 19 -14.67 -22.62 -14.63
C LEU A 19 -14.79 -21.19 -15.19
N PHE A 20 -15.81 -20.46 -14.75
CA PHE A 20 -15.82 -19.02 -14.87
C PHE A 20 -14.88 -18.47 -13.79
N VAL A 21 -13.69 -18.03 -14.20
CA VAL A 21 -12.87 -17.17 -13.34
C VAL A 21 -13.56 -15.81 -13.38
N ALA A 22 -14.22 -15.42 -12.29
CA ALA A 22 -14.66 -14.05 -12.12
C ALA A 22 -13.40 -13.19 -12.07
N THR A 23 -13.16 -12.41 -13.13
CA THR A 23 -12.23 -11.30 -13.05
C THR A 23 -12.93 -10.23 -12.23
N ASP A 24 -12.43 -9.94 -11.02
CA ASP A 24 -12.88 -8.77 -10.29
C ASP A 24 -12.74 -7.57 -11.22
N ALA A 25 -13.83 -6.82 -11.38
CA ALA A 25 -13.75 -5.55 -12.09
C ALA A 25 -12.85 -4.64 -11.26
N ASP A 26 -11.85 -4.03 -11.89
CA ASP A 26 -10.91 -3.14 -11.23
C ASP A 26 -11.65 -2.07 -10.41
N ALA A 27 -11.39 -2.05 -9.10
CA ALA A 27 -12.00 -1.17 -8.10
C ALA A 27 -11.06 -0.04 -7.66
N TYR A 28 -9.81 -0.05 -8.15
CA TYR A 28 -8.81 0.97 -7.88
C TYR A 28 -9.31 2.34 -8.30
N VAL A 29 -8.86 3.35 -7.58
CA VAL A 29 -9.14 4.74 -7.89
C VAL A 29 -7.81 5.46 -8.01
N LEU A 30 -7.70 6.34 -9.00
CA LEU A 30 -6.54 7.22 -9.17
C LEU A 30 -6.88 8.58 -8.61
N LEU A 31 -5.86 9.29 -8.09
CA LEU A 31 -6.05 10.68 -7.69
C LEU A 31 -6.66 11.49 -8.85
N THR A 32 -7.52 12.46 -8.53
CA THR A 32 -8.10 13.36 -9.53
C THR A 32 -7.46 14.74 -9.45
N PRO A 33 -6.91 15.28 -10.56
CA PRO A 33 -6.67 14.59 -11.83
C PRO A 33 -5.58 13.51 -11.69
N ASN A 34 -5.61 12.52 -12.59
CA ASN A 34 -4.64 11.42 -12.62
C ASN A 34 -3.24 11.99 -12.76
N ARG A 35 -2.40 11.74 -11.76
CA ARG A 35 -1.05 12.28 -11.65
C ARG A 35 -0.09 11.23 -11.15
N LYS A 36 1.16 11.33 -11.57
CA LYS A 36 2.25 10.43 -11.18
C LYS A 36 3.58 11.15 -11.10
N TRP A 37 4.57 10.50 -10.53
CA TRP A 37 5.95 10.98 -10.62
C TRP A 37 6.53 10.75 -12.02
N TYR A 38 7.26 11.74 -12.54
CA TYR A 38 7.90 11.62 -13.85
C TYR A 38 9.15 10.74 -13.84
N GLN A 39 9.84 10.65 -12.70
CA GLN A 39 11.01 9.81 -12.49
C GLN A 39 10.76 8.83 -11.37
N THR A 40 11.14 7.58 -11.61
CA THR A 40 11.23 6.53 -10.60
C THR A 40 12.67 6.01 -10.53
N PRO A 41 13.13 5.55 -9.36
CA PRO A 41 12.39 5.51 -8.10
C PRO A 41 12.18 6.91 -7.49
N VAL A 42 11.03 7.11 -6.85
CA VAL A 42 10.76 8.29 -6.01
C VAL A 42 11.58 8.14 -4.74
N LEU A 43 12.36 9.16 -4.38
CA LEU A 43 13.18 9.12 -3.16
C LEU A 43 12.38 9.69 -1.98
N LEU A 44 11.81 8.81 -1.15
CA LEU A 44 11.11 9.15 0.08
C LEU A 44 12.09 9.39 1.23
N GLU A 45 11.94 10.50 1.94
CA GLU A 45 12.80 10.87 3.05
C GLU A 45 12.17 10.54 4.40
N PHE A 46 12.85 9.75 5.22
CA PHE A 46 12.42 9.41 6.58
C PHE A 46 12.97 10.41 7.59
N ASN A 47 12.09 11.17 8.22
CA ASN A 47 12.49 12.14 9.24
C ASN A 47 13.05 11.44 10.49
N SER A 48 14.34 11.58 10.74
CA SER A 48 14.98 11.04 11.94
C SER A 48 14.84 11.89 13.21
N LEU A 49 14.38 13.14 13.10
CA LEU A 49 14.25 14.06 14.24
C LEU A 49 13.07 13.75 15.15
N ALA A 50 12.04 13.09 14.63
CA ALA A 50 10.82 12.72 15.34
C ALA A 50 10.48 11.26 15.04
N PRO A 51 11.10 10.29 15.74
CA PRO A 51 10.78 8.88 15.58
C PRO A 51 9.39 8.55 16.14
N GLU A 52 8.79 7.45 15.68
CA GLU A 52 7.55 6.92 16.24
C GLU A 52 7.80 6.25 17.60
N THR A 53 7.65 7.01 18.69
CA THR A 53 8.04 6.57 20.03
C THR A 53 7.09 5.55 20.67
N SER A 54 5.92 5.29 20.08
CA SER A 54 5.04 4.22 20.56
C SER A 54 5.57 2.83 20.24
N ILE A 55 6.42 2.69 19.22
CA ILE A 55 7.11 1.45 18.85
C ILE A 55 8.39 1.32 19.70
N THR A 56 8.53 0.21 20.41
CA THR A 56 9.58 -0.05 21.41
C THR A 56 10.59 -1.13 21.03
N ASP A 57 10.64 -1.53 19.76
CA ASP A 57 11.59 -2.50 19.17
C ASP A 57 13.08 -2.09 19.20
N GLY A 58 13.40 -0.91 19.74
CA GLY A 58 14.75 -0.37 19.90
C GLY A 58 15.19 0.54 18.76
N GLU A 59 14.45 0.58 17.65
CA GLU A 59 14.71 1.45 16.51
C GLU A 59 13.51 2.27 16.06
N TYR A 60 12.39 2.16 16.77
CA TYR A 60 11.16 2.93 16.55
C TYR A 60 10.52 2.56 15.20
N GLY A 61 10.48 1.26 14.87
CA GLY A 61 9.83 0.75 13.66
C GLY A 61 10.59 1.00 12.35
N ARG A 62 11.79 1.61 12.40
CA ARG A 62 12.52 2.03 11.20
C ARG A 62 12.83 0.89 10.23
N THR A 63 13.33 -0.24 10.71
CA THR A 63 13.61 -1.38 9.84
C THR A 63 12.32 -1.94 9.26
N ALA A 64 11.26 -2.09 10.05
CA ALA A 64 10.00 -2.62 9.54
C ALA A 64 9.38 -1.74 8.45
N ILE A 65 9.39 -0.42 8.65
CA ILE A 65 8.94 0.55 7.64
C ILE A 65 9.82 0.50 6.39
N ALA A 66 11.14 0.44 6.55
CA ALA A 66 12.05 0.32 5.42
C ALA A 66 11.81 -0.98 4.66
N ASP A 67 11.69 -2.12 5.35
CA ASP A 67 11.44 -3.42 4.75
C ASP A 67 10.13 -3.43 3.96
N ALA A 68 9.05 -2.83 4.50
CA ALA A 68 7.79 -2.66 3.78
C ALA A 68 7.96 -1.85 2.48
N ILE A 69 8.59 -0.67 2.55
CA ILE A 69 8.83 0.18 1.36
C ILE A 69 9.72 -0.53 0.32
N PHE A 70 10.71 -1.30 0.77
CA PHE A 70 11.68 -1.98 -0.08
C PHE A 70 11.26 -3.38 -0.53
N ASP A 71 10.12 -3.88 -0.07
CA ASP A 71 9.65 -5.21 -0.45
C ASP A 71 9.38 -5.26 -1.97
N ASN A 72 10.14 -6.10 -2.66
CA ASN A 72 10.04 -6.31 -4.11
C ASN A 72 9.05 -7.43 -4.47
N VAL A 73 8.44 -8.07 -3.47
CA VAL A 73 7.45 -9.12 -3.61
C VAL A 73 6.09 -8.59 -3.19
N ASN A 74 5.97 -8.07 -1.97
CA ASN A 74 4.70 -7.64 -1.41
C ASN A 74 4.50 -6.13 -1.38
N GLY A 75 5.54 -5.33 -1.65
CA GLY A 75 5.49 -3.87 -1.64
C GLY A 75 5.36 -3.27 -3.04
N TRP A 76 5.35 -1.93 -3.10
CA TRP A 76 5.17 -1.18 -4.35
C TRP A 76 6.25 -1.45 -5.42
N ASN A 77 7.46 -1.81 -5.01
CA ASN A 77 8.53 -2.18 -5.95
C ASN A 77 8.27 -3.54 -6.64
N GLY A 78 7.39 -4.38 -6.10
CA GLY A 78 6.90 -5.61 -6.74
C GLY A 78 5.62 -5.43 -7.56
N ALA A 79 4.89 -4.33 -7.35
CA ALA A 79 3.55 -4.10 -7.90
C ALA A 79 3.52 -3.56 -9.34
N GLY A 80 4.56 -2.82 -9.74
CA GLY A 80 4.65 -2.15 -11.04
C GLY A 80 5.89 -2.52 -11.86
N ALA A 81 6.07 -1.83 -12.98
CA ALA A 81 7.24 -2.02 -13.82
C ALA A 81 8.50 -1.34 -13.23
N GLY A 82 9.39 -2.15 -12.68
CA GLY A 82 10.67 -1.67 -12.13
C GLY A 82 10.55 -1.10 -10.72
N GLN A 83 11.62 -0.44 -10.25
CA GLN A 83 11.64 0.15 -8.91
C GLN A 83 10.88 1.49 -8.92
N LEU A 84 9.79 1.57 -8.16
CA LEU A 84 8.94 2.75 -8.07
C LEU A 84 9.37 3.70 -6.95
N ILE A 85 9.85 3.15 -5.85
CA ILE A 85 10.18 3.92 -4.64
C ILE A 85 11.50 3.46 -4.02
N ASP A 86 12.22 4.42 -3.47
CA ASP A 86 13.41 4.25 -2.67
C ASP A 86 13.28 5.13 -1.41
N ALA A 87 14.00 4.82 -0.33
CA ALA A 87 13.91 5.57 0.91
C ALA A 87 15.29 5.90 1.50
N THR A 88 15.38 7.06 2.14
CA THR A 88 16.60 7.50 2.82
C THR A 88 16.28 8.18 4.15
N ILE A 89 17.10 7.94 5.16
CA ILE A 89 16.92 8.57 6.48
C ILE A 89 17.64 9.91 6.51
N VAL A 90 16.91 10.98 6.87
CA VAL A 90 17.45 12.34 6.95
C VAL A 90 17.05 13.04 8.25
N PRO A 91 17.87 13.95 8.80
CA PRO A 91 17.51 14.74 9.98
C PRO A 91 16.74 16.01 9.59
N ARG A 92 15.54 15.86 9.01
CA ARG A 92 14.74 16.97 8.52
C ARG A 92 13.24 16.67 8.63
N ASN A 93 12.46 17.71 8.97
CA ASN A 93 11.00 17.68 8.91
C ASN A 93 10.49 17.85 7.48
N ALA A 94 9.29 17.33 7.23
CA ALA A 94 8.52 17.54 6.01
C ALA A 94 8.24 19.04 5.80
N VAL A 95 8.36 19.49 4.55
CA VAL A 95 8.10 20.87 4.15
C VAL A 95 7.30 20.86 2.86
N MET A 96 5.99 21.03 3.00
CA MET A 96 5.08 20.98 1.86
C MET A 96 5.52 21.91 0.70
N GLY A 97 5.62 21.34 -0.48
CA GLY A 97 5.99 21.98 -1.73
C GLY A 97 7.50 22.18 -1.92
N ASP A 98 8.37 21.52 -1.14
CA ASP A 98 9.83 21.61 -1.31
C ASP A 98 10.39 20.60 -2.34
N GLY A 99 9.53 19.73 -2.87
CA GLY A 99 9.86 18.72 -3.87
C GLY A 99 10.59 17.51 -3.31
N ARG A 100 10.49 17.27 -2.00
CA ARG A 100 11.21 16.21 -1.29
C ARG A 100 10.19 15.46 -0.43
N PRO A 101 9.52 14.44 -0.99
CA PRO A 101 8.48 13.73 -0.26
C PRO A 101 9.08 13.16 1.02
N THR A 102 8.50 13.53 2.16
CA THR A 102 9.04 13.20 3.48
C THR A 102 7.98 12.52 4.34
N ILE A 103 8.35 11.43 5.02
CA ILE A 103 7.54 10.81 6.07
C ILE A 103 7.93 11.34 7.45
N GLN A 104 6.93 11.71 8.25
CA GLN A 104 7.12 12.29 9.58
C GLN A 104 6.10 11.73 10.59
N PHE A 105 6.61 11.26 11.73
CA PHE A 105 5.83 10.70 12.85
C PHE A 105 5.36 11.75 13.84
N ASN A 106 5.02 12.93 13.31
CA ASN A 106 4.26 13.91 14.05
C ASN A 106 3.43 14.74 13.07
N ASP A 107 2.43 15.42 13.60
CA ASP A 107 1.55 16.27 12.84
C ASP A 107 1.46 17.66 13.49
N PRO A 108 2.44 18.54 13.21
CA PRO A 108 2.54 19.84 13.87
C PRO A 108 1.42 20.80 13.41
N HIS A 109 0.70 20.44 12.35
CA HIS A 109 -0.34 21.26 11.72
C HIS A 109 -1.75 20.72 11.96
N ASN A 110 -1.89 19.53 12.57
CA ASN A 110 -3.17 18.84 12.78
C ASN A 110 -3.90 18.56 11.46
N TYR A 111 -3.17 18.10 10.44
CA TYR A 111 -3.75 17.60 9.18
C TYR A 111 -4.51 16.29 9.38
N CYS A 112 -4.04 15.42 10.27
CA CYS A 112 -4.61 14.13 10.61
C CYS A 112 -5.23 14.21 12.01
N THR A 113 -6.57 14.19 12.08
CA THR A 113 -7.29 14.33 13.35
C THR A 113 -8.44 13.33 13.47
N GLY A 114 -8.91 13.11 14.69
CA GLY A 114 -10.06 12.25 14.96
C GLY A 114 -9.71 10.77 14.82
N ALA A 115 -10.21 10.12 13.77
CA ALA A 115 -9.95 8.71 13.48
C ALA A 115 -8.89 8.51 12.38
N CYS A 116 -8.27 9.60 11.92
CA CYS A 116 -7.18 9.55 10.96
C CYS A 116 -5.92 8.96 11.63
N LEU A 117 -5.24 8.03 10.95
CA LEU A 117 -4.00 7.41 11.42
C LEU A 117 -2.77 8.06 10.79
N ALA A 118 -2.86 8.34 9.48
CA ALA A 118 -1.89 9.11 8.73
C ALA A 118 -2.58 9.84 7.55
N VAL A 119 -1.85 10.75 6.91
CA VAL A 119 -2.30 11.46 5.71
C VAL A 119 -1.14 11.80 4.78
N THR A 120 -1.36 11.62 3.49
CA THR A 120 -0.44 12.03 2.42
C THR A 120 -0.91 13.30 1.71
N MET A 121 -0.05 14.30 1.64
CA MET A 121 -0.33 15.61 1.05
C MET A 121 -0.10 15.60 -0.47
N THR A 122 -1.09 15.17 -1.25
CA THR A 122 -0.95 15.00 -2.71
C THR A 122 -1.24 16.26 -3.55
N GLY A 123 -1.22 17.44 -2.92
CA GLY A 123 -1.69 18.71 -3.51
C GLY A 123 -0.69 19.45 -4.41
N TYR A 124 0.56 18.99 -4.47
CA TYR A 124 1.65 19.66 -5.17
C TYR A 124 1.94 18.93 -6.48
N TRP A 125 1.40 19.46 -7.57
CA TRP A 125 1.57 18.92 -8.91
C TRP A 125 1.41 20.02 -9.95
N HIS A 126 1.90 19.74 -11.16
CA HIS A 126 1.76 20.63 -12.31
C HIS A 126 1.46 19.87 -13.59
N ASN A 127 0.90 20.57 -14.57
CA ASN A 127 0.71 20.03 -15.90
C ASN A 127 2.00 20.17 -16.72
N ARG A 128 2.56 19.04 -17.15
CA ARG A 128 3.69 18.97 -18.07
C ARG A 128 3.26 18.32 -19.37
N ASN A 129 3.07 19.14 -20.41
CA ASN A 129 2.68 18.70 -21.75
C ASN A 129 1.39 17.84 -21.78
N GLY A 130 0.39 18.19 -20.96
CA GLY A 130 -0.89 17.48 -20.90
C GLY A 130 -0.90 16.27 -19.96
N LEU A 131 0.19 16.01 -19.24
CA LEU A 131 0.28 15.01 -18.17
C LEU A 131 0.41 15.73 -16.83
N GLU A 132 -0.31 15.26 -15.82
CA GLU A 132 -0.17 15.80 -14.47
C GLU A 132 0.99 15.09 -13.75
N GLU A 133 1.95 15.87 -13.28
CA GLU A 133 3.18 15.42 -12.64
C GLU A 133 3.17 15.82 -11.17
N ILE A 134 3.39 14.86 -10.27
CA ILE A 134 3.55 15.12 -8.84
C ILE A 134 4.91 15.81 -8.63
N ASP A 135 4.89 16.93 -7.93
CA ASP A 135 6.08 17.67 -7.52
C ASP A 135 6.49 17.29 -6.09
N ASP A 136 5.52 17.09 -5.21
CA ASP A 136 5.76 16.80 -3.80
C ASP A 136 4.60 16.03 -3.15
N ALA A 137 4.92 15.20 -2.15
CA ALA A 137 3.95 14.45 -1.37
C ALA A 137 4.51 14.06 0.01
N ASP A 138 4.21 14.88 1.01
CA ASP A 138 4.60 14.63 2.40
C ASP A 138 3.58 13.73 3.12
N ILE A 139 4.07 12.87 4.01
CA ILE A 139 3.28 11.93 4.81
C ILE A 139 3.38 12.31 6.29
N TYR A 140 2.24 12.51 6.93
CA TYR A 140 2.13 12.87 8.35
C TYR A 140 1.33 11.82 9.12
N PHE A 141 1.85 11.38 10.26
CA PHE A 141 1.16 10.45 11.16
C PHE A 141 0.52 11.18 12.33
N ASP A 142 -0.64 10.68 12.78
CA ASP A 142 -1.29 11.16 13.98
C ASP A 142 -0.43 10.92 15.23
N THR A 143 -0.41 11.90 16.13
CA THR A 143 0.39 11.84 17.37
C THR A 143 -0.37 11.26 18.56
N GLY A 144 -1.69 11.07 18.44
CA GLY A 144 -2.53 10.46 19.46
C GLY A 144 -2.65 8.93 19.33
N THR A 145 -2.26 8.40 18.17
CA THR A 145 -2.32 6.99 17.82
C THR A 145 -1.10 6.24 18.34
N ARG A 146 -1.31 5.00 18.77
CA ARG A 146 -0.22 4.08 19.09
C ARG A 146 0.00 3.14 17.92
N PHE A 147 1.24 2.99 17.53
CA PHE A 147 1.67 2.09 16.49
C PHE A 147 2.48 0.94 17.09
N THR A 148 2.51 -0.17 16.37
CA THR A 148 3.38 -1.32 16.60
C THR A 148 4.04 -1.68 15.26
N SER A 149 4.98 -2.61 15.28
CA SER A 149 5.60 -3.21 14.10
C SER A 149 5.57 -4.73 14.21
N GLU A 150 5.72 -5.46 13.12
CA GLU A 150 5.91 -6.92 13.13
C GLU A 150 7.21 -7.31 13.85
N ASN A 151 8.19 -6.41 13.93
CA ASN A 151 9.40 -6.63 14.72
C ASN A 151 9.11 -6.59 16.24
N GLU A 152 8.18 -5.75 16.68
CA GLU A 152 7.72 -5.68 18.07
C GLU A 152 6.71 -6.79 18.38
N ASP A 153 5.70 -6.94 17.52
CA ASP A 153 4.57 -7.84 17.66
C ASP A 153 4.39 -8.73 16.40
N PRO A 154 5.22 -9.79 16.23
CA PRO A 154 5.27 -10.61 15.02
C PRO A 154 4.03 -11.50 14.80
N ASN A 155 3.10 -11.52 15.75
CA ASN A 155 1.88 -12.31 15.65
C ASN A 155 0.71 -11.38 15.32
N PRO A 156 0.23 -11.34 14.05
CA PRO A 156 -0.98 -10.60 13.73
C PRO A 156 -2.12 -11.08 14.63
N ASN A 157 -2.89 -10.16 15.21
CA ASN A 157 -3.87 -10.34 16.31
C ASN A 157 -3.32 -10.40 17.75
N GLN A 158 -2.03 -10.16 18.00
CA GLN A 158 -1.47 -10.13 19.37
C GLN A 158 -0.77 -8.82 19.74
N CYS A 159 -0.85 -7.80 18.89
CA CYS A 159 -0.35 -6.47 19.24
C CYS A 159 -0.98 -5.98 20.55
N SER A 160 -0.29 -5.10 21.29
CA SER A 160 -0.86 -4.61 22.55
C SER A 160 -2.18 -3.88 22.25
N TRP A 161 -3.25 -4.22 22.97
CA TRP A 161 -4.60 -3.70 22.70
C TRP A 161 -4.58 -2.18 22.45
N ASN A 162 -5.13 -1.77 21.29
CA ASN A 162 -5.18 -0.40 20.76
C ASN A 162 -3.94 0.12 20.01
N GLU A 163 -3.17 -0.77 19.39
CA GLU A 163 -2.11 -0.41 18.44
C GLU A 163 -2.48 -0.75 16.99
N TYR A 164 -1.86 -0.04 16.05
CA TYR A 164 -1.95 -0.30 14.62
C TYR A 164 -0.58 -0.65 14.05
N TYR A 165 -0.54 -1.60 13.12
CA TYR A 165 0.71 -1.93 12.42
C TYR A 165 1.10 -0.78 11.50
N ILE A 166 2.34 -0.32 11.63
CA ILE A 166 2.84 0.85 10.93
C ILE A 166 3.17 0.55 9.46
N GLU A 167 3.52 -0.70 9.15
CA GLU A 167 3.93 -1.18 7.84
C GLU A 167 2.78 -1.03 6.83
N GLY A 168 1.63 -1.63 7.13
CA GLY A 168 0.43 -1.50 6.29
C GLY A 168 -0.04 -0.04 6.12
N ILE A 169 0.08 0.79 7.15
CA ILE A 169 -0.27 2.22 7.07
C ILE A 169 0.73 2.95 6.16
N VAL A 170 2.03 2.69 6.30
CA VAL A 170 3.04 3.27 5.39
C VAL A 170 2.79 2.83 3.96
N GLN A 171 2.49 1.57 3.69
CA GLN A 171 2.17 1.10 2.34
C GLN A 171 0.97 1.85 1.75
N HIS A 172 -0.09 2.04 2.55
CA HIS A 172 -1.27 2.81 2.16
C HIS A 172 -0.90 4.26 1.78
N GLU A 173 -0.17 4.96 2.66
CA GLU A 173 0.25 6.34 2.41
C GLU A 173 1.21 6.46 1.21
N VAL A 174 2.09 5.48 1.02
CA VAL A 174 2.96 5.42 -0.16
C VAL A 174 2.14 5.26 -1.45
N GLY A 175 1.03 4.52 -1.43
CA GLY A 175 0.15 4.42 -2.59
C GLY A 175 -0.46 5.76 -2.97
N HIS A 176 -0.86 6.59 -2.00
CA HIS A 176 -1.25 7.98 -2.25
C HIS A 176 -0.11 8.81 -2.82
N LEU A 177 1.09 8.68 -2.27
CA LEU A 177 2.30 9.34 -2.78
C LEU A 177 2.56 8.97 -4.24
N LEU A 178 2.30 7.72 -4.65
CA LEU A 178 2.49 7.24 -6.02
C LEU A 178 1.36 7.61 -6.99
N GLY A 179 0.25 8.16 -6.49
CA GLY A 179 -0.84 8.67 -7.32
C GLY A 179 -2.17 7.93 -7.24
N LEU A 180 -2.30 6.97 -6.32
CA LEU A 180 -3.55 6.26 -6.06
C LEU A 180 -4.46 7.04 -5.11
N ASP A 181 -5.76 6.86 -5.27
CA ASP A 181 -6.79 7.26 -4.30
C ASP A 181 -7.36 6.00 -3.63
N HIS A 182 -8.24 6.16 -2.67
CA HIS A 182 -8.81 5.03 -1.95
C HIS A 182 -9.53 4.05 -2.87
N SER A 183 -9.18 2.77 -2.75
CA SER A 183 -9.89 1.68 -3.41
C SER A 183 -11.27 1.45 -2.77
N ASN A 184 -12.22 0.99 -3.59
CA ASN A 184 -13.51 0.48 -3.10
C ASN A 184 -13.45 -1.01 -2.69
N ASN A 185 -12.32 -1.68 -2.91
CA ASN A 185 -12.11 -3.06 -2.50
C ASN A 185 -11.62 -3.11 -1.03
N GLY A 186 -12.43 -3.68 -0.15
CA GLY A 186 -12.11 -3.81 1.29
C GLY A 186 -10.90 -4.70 1.62
N GLN A 187 -10.29 -5.35 0.63
CA GLN A 187 -9.08 -6.16 0.78
C GLN A 187 -7.84 -5.51 0.14
N ALA A 188 -7.99 -4.32 -0.44
CA ALA A 188 -6.88 -3.59 -1.05
C ALA A 188 -6.07 -2.85 0.01
N THR A 189 -4.76 -2.69 -0.23
CA THR A 189 -3.90 -1.80 0.57
C THR A 189 -4.45 -0.39 0.55
N MET A 190 -4.97 0.08 -0.59
CA MET A 190 -5.58 1.41 -0.72
C MET A 190 -7.00 1.50 -0.15
N TYR A 191 -7.53 0.49 0.55
CA TYR A 191 -8.80 0.64 1.25
C TYR A 191 -8.66 1.64 2.41
N TYR A 192 -9.62 2.55 2.56
CA TYR A 192 -9.50 3.72 3.45
C TYR A 192 -9.46 3.43 4.96
N ALA A 193 -9.66 2.19 5.40
CA ALA A 193 -9.83 1.85 6.81
C ALA A 193 -9.19 0.51 7.19
N VAL A 194 -8.46 0.50 8.31
CA VAL A 194 -7.83 -0.68 8.91
C VAL A 194 -8.23 -0.83 10.37
N GLY A 195 -8.23 -2.06 10.86
CA GLY A 195 -8.45 -2.36 12.27
C GLY A 195 -7.18 -2.22 13.12
N MET A 196 -7.36 -2.14 14.43
CA MET A 196 -6.25 -2.34 15.37
C MET A 196 -5.76 -3.79 15.31
N CYS A 197 -4.44 -3.99 15.44
CA CYS A 197 -3.77 -5.28 15.28
C CYS A 197 -4.06 -6.00 13.95
N ASP A 198 -4.37 -5.25 12.90
CA ASP A 198 -4.60 -5.74 11.55
C ASP A 198 -3.47 -5.23 10.64
N ASN A 199 -2.64 -6.16 10.13
CA ASN A 199 -1.57 -5.85 9.18
C ASN A 199 -1.92 -6.29 7.75
N THR A 200 -3.21 -6.49 7.42
CA THR A 200 -3.60 -6.97 6.08
C THR A 200 -3.30 -5.98 4.96
N MET A 201 -3.01 -4.71 5.28
CA MET A 201 -2.64 -3.69 4.29
C MET A 201 -1.18 -3.72 3.85
N ASP A 202 -0.33 -4.52 4.49
CA ASP A 202 1.11 -4.56 4.17
C ASP A 202 1.44 -5.34 2.89
N GLU A 203 0.49 -6.10 2.35
CA GLU A 203 0.62 -6.80 1.06
C GLU A 203 -0.17 -6.10 -0.04
N ILE A 204 0.51 -5.60 -1.09
CA ILE A 204 -0.14 -4.93 -2.22
C ILE A 204 -1.09 -5.90 -2.96
N ALA A 205 -2.39 -5.61 -2.92
CA ALA A 205 -3.40 -6.44 -3.57
C ALA A 205 -3.41 -6.26 -5.09
N ASN A 206 -4.04 -7.19 -5.80
CA ASN A 206 -4.16 -7.12 -7.27
C ASN A 206 -4.83 -5.81 -7.75
N ASP A 207 -5.79 -5.29 -6.98
CA ASP A 207 -6.47 -4.04 -7.31
C ASP A 207 -5.49 -2.84 -7.30
N ASP A 208 -4.64 -2.78 -6.27
CA ASP A 208 -3.59 -1.77 -6.14
C ASP A 208 -2.54 -1.88 -7.26
N GLN A 209 -2.13 -3.11 -7.60
CA GLN A 209 -1.22 -3.38 -8.72
C GLN A 209 -1.82 -2.90 -10.05
N ASN A 210 -3.10 -3.14 -10.29
CA ASN A 210 -3.79 -2.66 -11.49
C ASN A 210 -3.80 -1.13 -11.56
N GLY A 211 -4.01 -0.45 -10.42
CA GLY A 211 -3.95 1.01 -10.33
C GLY A 211 -2.56 1.56 -10.64
N ILE A 212 -1.50 0.98 -10.07
CA ILE A 212 -0.12 1.39 -10.35
C ILE A 212 0.28 1.14 -11.79
N ASN A 213 -0.09 -0.01 -12.37
CA ASN A 213 0.19 -0.32 -13.78
C ASN A 213 -0.61 0.57 -14.75
N ALA A 214 -1.72 1.16 -14.31
CA ALA A 214 -2.44 2.17 -15.08
C ALA A 214 -1.72 3.53 -15.08
N LEU A 215 -0.88 3.81 -14.07
CA LEU A 215 -0.09 5.03 -13.97
C LEU A 215 1.29 4.88 -14.64
N TYR A 216 2.06 3.85 -14.32
CA TYR A 216 3.49 3.72 -14.65
C TYR A 216 3.75 2.78 -15.83
#